data_AF-A0AAV6G5Z6-F1
#
_entry.id   AF-A0AAV6G5Z6-F1
#
_cell.length_a   1.000
_cell.length_b   1.000
_cell.length_c   1.000
_cell.angle_alpha   90.00
_cell.angle_beta   90.00
_cell.angle_gamma   90.00
#
_symmetry.space_group_name_H-M   'P 1'
#
loop_
_entity.id
_entity.type
_entity.pdbx_description
1 polymer ?
#
loop_
_entity_poly.entity_id
_entity_poly.type
_entity_poly.pdbx_seq_one_letter_code
_entity_poly.pdbx_strand_id
1 'polypeptide(L)'
;MIPWCFAYDKMNYARYLSPYFAQMTNLQKKYPSVYEAFKAGQFSVQLSNNNIFGRIPVDQAIEVTVNKDTQTPGGTSRFSLKAAAEHRSAFLGQLREMLQGNKSQLSHSELQSPRIQKDEEAVSAVVSLIQGWINPFDEKRDLISISTAKTAPKDIASDLMRAYEIGEQCYANFKDERLDKETPAKKFHDPMKTNKLKTFSDMCKKREVKSNGRAVILKADRSLLGRIIVMAQARSLNMEDILSHPLGPLPWALSTPDGLLRKTNKATLATALQKNVALQEKHPENSG
;
A
#
# COMPACT_ATOMS: atom_id res chain seq x y z
N MET A 1 16.83 -7.02 4.31
CA MET A 1 16.03 -5.86 4.75
C MET A 1 16.83 -4.86 5.57
N ILE A 2 17.50 -5.28 6.65
CA ILE A 2 18.29 -4.38 7.52
C ILE A 2 19.27 -3.48 6.73
N PRO A 3 20.04 -3.98 5.75
CA PRO A 3 21.01 -3.15 5.02
C PRO A 3 20.32 -2.02 4.26
N TRP A 4 19.20 -2.33 3.61
CA TRP A 4 18.37 -1.32 2.93
C TRP A 4 17.80 -0.27 3.87
N CYS A 5 17.47 -0.62 5.11
CA CYS A 5 17.03 0.33 6.11
C CYS A 5 18.14 1.32 6.50
N PHE A 6 19.39 0.84 6.61
CA PHE A 6 20.54 1.71 6.83
C PHE A 6 20.86 2.57 5.60
N ALA A 7 20.88 1.98 4.41
CA ALA A 7 21.18 2.66 3.16
C ALA A 7 20.26 3.86 2.89
N TYR A 8 18.95 3.69 3.12
CA TYR A 8 17.92 4.70 2.83
C TYR A 8 17.34 5.37 4.08
N ASP A 9 18.16 5.48 5.13
CA ASP A 9 17.88 6.30 6.30
C ASP A 9 16.58 5.96 7.06
N LYS A 10 16.14 4.69 7.00
CA LYS A 10 15.02 4.16 7.80
C LYS A 10 15.51 3.80 9.19
N MET A 11 16.05 4.79 9.90
CA MET A 11 16.84 4.63 11.12
C MET A 11 16.09 3.91 12.25
N ASN A 12 14.79 4.14 12.40
CA ASN A 12 13.99 3.40 13.39
C ASN A 12 13.94 1.90 13.05
N TYR A 13 13.63 1.55 11.80
CA TYR A 13 13.63 0.16 11.36
C TYR A 13 15.03 -0.46 11.45
N ALA A 14 16.06 0.24 10.98
CA ALA A 14 17.45 -0.20 11.04
C ALA A 14 17.86 -0.54 12.48
N ARG A 15 17.56 0.36 13.43
CA ARG A 15 17.88 0.21 14.85
C ARG A 15 17.16 -0.98 15.49
N TYR A 16 15.84 -1.10 15.31
CA TYR A 16 15.05 -2.11 16.03
C TYR A 16 15.05 -3.48 15.35
N LEU A 17 15.18 -3.55 14.03
CA LEU A 17 15.31 -4.83 13.32
C LEU A 17 16.64 -5.53 13.63
N SER A 18 17.71 -4.78 13.91
CA SER A 18 19.03 -5.33 14.23
C SER A 18 19.02 -6.29 15.44
N PRO A 19 18.61 -5.87 16.66
CA PRO A 19 18.52 -6.77 17.81
C PRO A 19 17.41 -7.81 17.65
N TYR A 20 16.29 -7.47 17.01
CA TYR A 20 15.22 -8.43 16.73
C TYR A 20 15.73 -9.58 15.86
N PHE A 21 16.46 -9.28 14.80
CA PHE A 21 17.08 -10.28 13.94
C PHE A 21 18.08 -11.15 14.71
N ALA A 22 18.92 -10.53 15.57
CA ALA A 22 19.84 -11.28 16.43
C ALA A 22 19.12 -12.21 17.44
N GLN A 23 17.95 -11.80 17.95
CA GLN A 23 17.13 -12.66 18.80
C GLN A 23 16.53 -13.82 18.01
N MET A 24 15.97 -13.54 16.83
CA MET A 24 15.34 -14.53 15.96
C MET A 24 16.34 -15.57 15.43
N THR A 25 17.58 -15.18 15.11
CA THR A 25 18.63 -16.13 14.67
C THR A 25 19.13 -17.01 15.81
N ASN A 26 19.04 -16.54 17.06
CA ASN A 26 19.40 -17.31 18.25
C ASN A 26 18.22 -18.05 18.89
N LEU A 27 17.03 -17.99 18.29
CA LEU A 27 15.79 -18.51 18.87
C LEU A 27 15.90 -20.01 19.17
N GLN A 28 16.47 -20.81 18.26
CA GLN A 28 16.65 -22.25 18.47
C GLN A 28 17.48 -22.58 19.71
N LYS A 29 18.48 -21.76 20.04
CA LYS A 29 19.37 -21.99 21.20
C LYS A 29 18.76 -21.46 22.49
N LYS A 30 18.19 -20.25 22.46
CA LYS A 30 17.67 -19.56 23.66
C LYS A 30 16.25 -20.01 24.05
N TYR A 31 15.41 -20.30 23.06
CA TYR A 31 14.00 -20.67 23.23
C TYR A 31 13.60 -21.81 22.26
N PRO A 32 14.13 -23.03 22.45
CA PRO A 32 13.88 -24.16 21.52
C PRO A 32 12.39 -24.46 21.32
N SER A 33 11.58 -24.38 22.39
CA SER A 33 10.13 -24.62 22.30
C SER A 33 9.40 -23.62 21.41
N VAL A 34 9.77 -22.34 21.47
CA VAL A 34 9.19 -21.28 20.63
C VAL A 34 9.64 -21.46 19.17
N TYR A 35 10.89 -21.87 18.96
CA TYR A 35 11.39 -22.19 17.63
C TYR A 35 10.61 -23.35 16.99
N GLU A 36 10.38 -24.44 17.73
CA GLU A 36 9.57 -25.58 17.25
C GLU A 36 8.11 -25.17 16.99
N ALA A 37 7.52 -24.35 17.85
CA ALA A 37 6.19 -23.78 17.64
C ALA A 37 6.10 -22.98 16.32
N PHE A 38 7.10 -22.14 16.04
CA PHE A 38 7.16 -21.39 14.79
C PHE A 38 7.36 -22.29 13.56
N LYS A 39 8.21 -23.32 13.68
CA LYS A 39 8.36 -24.35 12.62
C LYS A 39 7.07 -25.12 12.36
N ALA A 40 6.27 -25.37 13.39
CA ALA A 40 4.94 -25.95 13.28
C ALA A 40 3.85 -24.95 12.80
N GLY A 41 4.23 -23.71 12.47
CA GLY A 41 3.32 -22.68 11.95
C GLY A 41 2.45 -22.02 13.01
N GLN A 42 2.76 -22.15 14.30
CA GLN A 42 1.99 -21.62 15.43
C GLN A 42 2.13 -20.10 15.63
N PHE A 43 2.52 -19.36 14.59
CA PHE A 43 2.48 -17.89 14.54
C PHE A 43 1.22 -17.36 13.81
N SER A 44 0.38 -18.26 13.31
CA SER A 44 -0.86 -17.96 12.62
C SER A 44 -1.98 -18.89 13.08
N VAL A 45 -3.21 -18.38 13.09
CA VAL A 45 -4.40 -19.11 13.54
C VAL A 45 -5.38 -19.28 12.39
N GLN A 46 -6.17 -20.33 12.45
CA GLN A 46 -7.20 -20.62 11.46
C GLN A 46 -8.55 -20.67 12.17
N LEU A 47 -9.53 -19.95 11.64
CA LEU A 47 -10.87 -19.91 12.23
C LEU A 47 -11.73 -21.11 11.80
N SER A 48 -11.46 -21.70 10.64
CA SER A 48 -12.21 -22.85 10.12
C SER A 48 -11.29 -24.02 9.81
N ASN A 49 -11.71 -25.26 10.08
CA ASN A 49 -10.83 -26.44 9.92
C ASN A 49 -10.64 -26.86 8.45
N ASN A 50 -11.47 -26.36 7.52
CA ASN A 50 -11.51 -26.84 6.13
C ASN A 50 -10.85 -25.90 5.11
N ASN A 51 -10.21 -24.80 5.53
CA ASN A 51 -9.58 -23.85 4.62
C ASN A 51 -8.05 -23.93 4.66
N ILE A 52 -7.46 -24.60 3.67
CA ILE A 52 -6.00 -24.83 3.56
C ILE A 52 -5.20 -23.50 3.48
N PHE A 53 -5.81 -22.41 3.00
CA PHE A 53 -5.20 -21.08 2.90
C PHE A 53 -5.80 -20.07 3.88
N GLY A 54 -6.46 -20.55 4.94
CA GLY A 54 -7.23 -19.71 5.87
C GLY A 54 -6.47 -19.20 7.09
N ARG A 55 -5.17 -19.51 7.22
CA ARG A 55 -4.40 -19.07 8.39
C ARG A 55 -4.10 -17.58 8.28
N ILE A 56 -4.43 -16.84 9.33
CA ILE A 56 -4.19 -15.40 9.44
C ILE A 56 -3.31 -15.12 10.67
N PRO A 57 -2.55 -14.01 10.68
CA PRO A 57 -1.83 -13.57 11.88
C PRO A 57 -2.76 -13.45 13.08
N VAL A 58 -2.24 -13.75 14.27
CA VAL A 58 -3.03 -13.74 15.53
C VAL A 58 -3.70 -12.39 15.77
N ASP A 59 -2.99 -11.29 15.53
CA ASP A 59 -3.51 -9.93 15.69
C ASP A 59 -4.71 -9.67 14.78
N GLN A 60 -4.60 -10.04 13.51
CA GLN A 60 -5.71 -9.96 12.56
C GLN A 60 -6.88 -10.85 12.98
N ALA A 61 -6.62 -12.04 13.52
CA ALA A 61 -7.66 -12.92 14.02
C ALA A 61 -8.44 -12.28 15.17
N ILE A 62 -7.74 -11.67 16.12
CA ILE A 62 -8.35 -10.92 17.23
C ILE A 62 -9.17 -9.75 16.67
N GLU A 63 -8.67 -9.05 15.66
CA GLU A 63 -9.38 -7.95 15.02
C GLU A 63 -10.70 -8.41 14.39
N VAL A 64 -10.69 -9.49 13.60
CA VAL A 64 -11.87 -9.94 12.85
C VAL A 64 -12.87 -10.77 13.67
N THR A 65 -12.48 -11.24 14.87
CA THR A 65 -13.34 -12.01 15.77
C THR A 65 -13.78 -11.18 16.97
N VAL A 66 -12.85 -10.84 17.86
CA VAL A 66 -13.13 -10.19 19.16
C VAL A 66 -13.40 -8.71 19.00
N ASN A 67 -12.59 -8.01 18.19
CA ASN A 67 -12.72 -6.54 18.09
C ASN A 67 -13.83 -6.13 17.13
N LYS A 68 -14.11 -6.92 16.10
CA LYS A 68 -15.13 -6.60 15.09
C LYS A 68 -16.50 -6.29 15.71
N ASP A 69 -16.91 -7.09 16.69
CA ASP A 69 -18.21 -6.96 17.34
C ASP A 69 -18.25 -5.86 18.43
N THR A 70 -17.07 -5.32 18.80
CA THR A 70 -16.93 -4.20 19.75
C THR A 70 -16.66 -2.86 19.06
N GLN A 71 -16.40 -2.85 17.75
CA GLN A 71 -16.13 -1.64 16.98
C GLN A 71 -17.40 -1.00 16.42
N THR A 72 -17.62 0.27 16.79
CA THR A 72 -18.61 1.15 16.17
C THR A 72 -18.01 1.94 14.99
N PRO A 73 -18.81 2.57 14.11
CA PRO A 73 -18.31 3.37 12.97
C PRO A 73 -17.31 4.51 13.32
N GLY A 74 -17.16 4.85 14.61
CA GLY A 74 -16.18 5.82 15.13
C GLY A 74 -14.92 5.19 15.75
N GLY A 75 -14.66 3.91 15.54
CA GLY A 75 -13.59 3.14 16.21
C GLY A 75 -14.06 2.48 17.51
N THR A 76 -13.11 1.88 18.24
CA THR A 76 -13.36 1.25 19.55
C THR A 76 -13.63 2.34 20.59
N SER A 77 -14.89 2.75 20.71
CA SER A 77 -15.33 3.57 21.85
C SER A 77 -15.49 2.66 23.08
N ARG A 78 -15.01 3.16 24.23
CA ARG A 78 -14.86 2.45 25.50
C ARG A 78 -15.99 1.45 25.82
N PHE A 79 -15.57 0.28 26.31
CA PHE A 79 -16.30 -0.68 27.14
C PHE A 79 -17.78 -0.37 27.37
N SER A 80 -18.62 -0.95 26.53
CA SER A 80 -20.01 -1.25 26.87
C SER A 80 -20.25 -2.67 26.39
N LEU A 81 -20.14 -3.64 27.31
CA LEU A 81 -20.67 -5.00 27.18
C LEU A 81 -22.16 -4.91 26.89
N LYS A 82 -22.54 -4.68 25.64
CA LYS A 82 -23.92 -4.80 25.18
C LYS A 82 -24.07 -6.23 24.70
N ALA A 83 -24.70 -7.07 25.54
CA ALA A 83 -25.16 -8.42 25.21
C ALA A 83 -25.84 -8.53 23.83
N ALA A 84 -26.39 -7.42 23.32
CA ALA A 84 -26.97 -7.32 21.98
C ALA A 84 -25.98 -7.61 20.81
N ALA A 85 -24.67 -7.44 20.98
CA ALA A 85 -23.69 -7.72 19.92
C ALA A 85 -23.48 -9.24 19.72
N GLU A 86 -23.31 -9.99 20.82
CA GLU A 86 -23.19 -11.45 20.80
C GLU A 86 -24.46 -12.13 20.27
N HIS A 87 -25.64 -11.60 20.63
CA HIS A 87 -26.90 -12.13 20.11
C HIS A 87 -27.09 -11.89 18.60
N ARG A 88 -26.57 -10.79 18.05
CA ARG A 88 -26.67 -10.51 16.60
C ARG A 88 -25.77 -11.43 15.77
N SER A 89 -24.56 -11.75 16.23
CA SER A 89 -23.66 -12.65 15.49
C SER A 89 -24.17 -14.09 15.49
N ALA A 90 -24.67 -14.58 16.64
CA ALA A 90 -25.29 -15.90 16.75
C ALA A 90 -26.55 -16.02 15.87
N PHE A 91 -27.41 -15.00 15.87
CA PHE A 91 -28.63 -14.99 15.05
C PHE A 91 -28.34 -14.93 13.54
N LEU A 92 -27.35 -14.12 13.12
CA LEU A 92 -26.92 -14.08 11.71
C LEU A 92 -26.22 -15.37 11.27
N GLY A 93 -25.50 -16.04 12.19
CA GLY A 93 -24.94 -17.37 11.97
C GLY A 93 -26.02 -18.42 11.71
N GLN A 94 -27.04 -18.46 12.57
CA GLN A 94 -28.18 -19.37 12.44
C GLN A 94 -29.02 -19.09 11.19
N LEU A 95 -29.29 -17.82 10.86
CA LEU A 95 -29.97 -17.45 9.62
C LEU A 95 -29.17 -17.88 8.38
N ARG A 96 -27.84 -17.77 8.42
CA ARG A 96 -26.98 -18.20 7.32
C ARG A 96 -27.01 -19.72 7.14
N GLU A 97 -27.02 -20.49 8.23
CA GLU A 97 -27.18 -21.96 8.18
C GLU A 97 -28.57 -22.36 7.66
N MET A 98 -29.62 -21.70 8.13
CA MET A 98 -31.01 -21.99 7.71
C MET A 98 -31.27 -21.65 6.23
N LEU A 99 -30.64 -20.58 5.71
CA LEU A 99 -30.85 -20.13 4.33
C LEU A 99 -29.89 -20.79 3.32
N GLN A 100 -28.78 -21.38 3.77
CA GLN A 100 -27.79 -22.02 2.90
C GLN A 100 -27.73 -23.52 3.17
N GLY A 101 -28.79 -24.23 2.80
CA GLY A 101 -28.78 -25.70 2.76
C GLY A 101 -27.51 -26.21 2.08
N ASN A 102 -26.77 -27.07 2.79
CA ASN A 102 -25.56 -27.79 2.40
C ASN A 102 -24.95 -27.38 1.04
N LYS A 103 -24.25 -26.24 1.01
CA LYS A 103 -23.32 -25.99 -0.10
C LYS A 103 -22.10 -26.87 0.09
N SER A 104 -22.03 -27.91 -0.71
CA SER A 104 -20.82 -28.69 -1.00
C SER A 104 -19.66 -27.73 -1.29
N GLN A 105 -18.53 -27.97 -0.61
CA GLN A 105 -17.22 -27.31 -0.79
C GLN A 105 -17.28 -25.86 -1.31
N LEU A 106 -17.38 -24.90 -0.39
CA LEU A 106 -17.07 -23.50 -0.67
C LEU A 106 -15.60 -23.39 -1.11
N SER A 107 -15.33 -23.44 -2.41
CA SER A 107 -14.02 -23.02 -2.91
C SER A 107 -13.89 -21.52 -2.70
N HIS A 108 -12.75 -21.10 -2.16
CA HIS A 108 -12.48 -19.70 -1.84
C HIS A 108 -12.76 -18.82 -3.06
N SER A 109 -13.32 -17.62 -2.88
CA SER A 109 -13.68 -16.73 -3.99
C SER A 109 -12.51 -16.40 -4.94
N GLU A 110 -11.27 -16.43 -4.43
CA GLU A 110 -10.04 -16.27 -5.22
C GLU A 110 -9.69 -17.49 -6.10
N LEU A 111 -10.24 -18.67 -5.81
CA LEU A 111 -10.03 -19.90 -6.61
C LEU A 111 -11.13 -20.12 -7.64
N GLN A 112 -12.03 -19.15 -7.80
CA GLN A 112 -13.10 -19.21 -8.79
C GLN A 112 -12.52 -18.89 -10.18
N SER A 113 -12.94 -19.65 -11.18
CA SER A 113 -12.47 -19.49 -12.58
C SER A 113 -12.54 -18.03 -13.08
N PRO A 114 -13.62 -17.25 -12.85
CA PRO A 114 -13.66 -15.85 -13.27
C PRO A 114 -12.59 -14.97 -12.61
N ARG A 115 -12.20 -15.27 -11.38
CA ARG A 115 -11.14 -14.52 -10.69
C ARG A 115 -9.77 -14.86 -11.24
N ILE A 116 -9.50 -16.14 -11.45
CA ILE A 116 -8.26 -16.62 -12.08
C ILE A 116 -8.10 -15.97 -13.46
N GLN A 117 -9.14 -15.98 -14.29
CA GLN A 117 -9.12 -15.35 -15.61
C GLN A 117 -8.79 -13.85 -15.52
N LYS A 118 -9.42 -13.12 -14.59
CA LYS A 118 -9.14 -11.70 -14.40
C LYS A 118 -7.69 -11.43 -13.96
N ASP A 119 -7.15 -12.28 -13.09
CA ASP A 119 -5.77 -12.17 -12.63
C ASP A 119 -4.78 -12.50 -13.78
N GLU A 120 -5.09 -13.50 -14.61
CA GLU A 120 -4.33 -13.84 -15.83
C GLU A 120 -4.35 -12.70 -16.87
N GLU A 121 -5.51 -12.07 -17.08
CA GLU A 121 -5.65 -10.88 -17.95
C GLU A 121 -4.82 -9.71 -17.42
N ALA A 122 -4.85 -9.46 -16.11
CA ALA A 122 -4.06 -8.40 -15.48
C ALA A 122 -2.55 -8.68 -15.58
N VAL A 123 -2.11 -9.92 -15.35
CA VAL A 123 -0.72 -10.33 -15.52
C VAL A 123 -0.31 -10.16 -16.98
N SER A 124 -1.13 -10.61 -17.93
CA SER A 124 -0.87 -10.46 -19.36
C SER A 124 -0.72 -8.99 -19.76
N ALA A 125 -1.60 -8.11 -19.26
CA ALA A 125 -1.49 -6.67 -19.51
C ALA A 125 -0.17 -6.07 -18.99
N VAL A 126 0.29 -6.49 -17.81
CA VAL A 126 1.58 -6.06 -17.26
C VAL A 126 2.74 -6.58 -18.10
N VAL A 127 2.70 -7.85 -18.51
CA VAL A 127 3.74 -8.45 -19.36
C VAL A 127 3.81 -7.74 -20.71
N SER A 128 2.67 -7.52 -21.38
CA SER A 128 2.62 -6.79 -22.65
C SER A 128 3.16 -5.37 -22.52
N LEU A 129 2.85 -4.67 -21.42
CA LEU A 129 3.41 -3.34 -21.14
C LEU A 129 4.93 -3.40 -20.98
N ILE A 130 5.45 -4.36 -20.22
CA ILE A 130 6.89 -4.51 -19.98
C ILE A 130 7.63 -4.81 -21.30
N GLN A 131 7.08 -5.69 -22.13
CA GLN A 131 7.66 -6.05 -23.43
C GLN A 131 7.60 -4.91 -24.45
N GLY A 132 6.51 -4.14 -24.48
CA GLY A 132 6.30 -3.03 -25.43
C GLY A 132 6.95 -1.69 -25.02
N TRP A 133 7.43 -1.56 -23.78
CA TRP A 133 8.01 -0.33 -23.25
C TRP A 133 9.54 -0.43 -23.11
N ILE A 134 10.02 -0.56 -21.88
CA ILE A 134 11.40 -0.83 -21.53
C ILE A 134 11.37 -2.11 -20.71
N ASN A 135 11.73 -3.20 -21.36
CA ASN A 135 11.87 -4.48 -20.70
C ASN A 135 13.08 -4.41 -19.74
N PRO A 136 12.89 -4.49 -18.41
CA PRO A 136 13.97 -4.44 -17.44
C PRO A 136 14.77 -5.76 -17.41
N PHE A 137 14.32 -6.80 -18.13
CA PHE A 137 14.96 -8.10 -18.21
C PHE A 137 15.82 -8.28 -19.48
N ASP A 138 15.82 -7.32 -20.40
CA ASP A 138 16.73 -7.33 -21.55
C ASP A 138 18.18 -6.99 -21.11
N GLU A 139 19.16 -7.39 -21.92
CA GLU A 139 20.59 -7.09 -21.69
C GLU A 139 20.95 -5.61 -21.90
N LYS A 140 20.36 -4.71 -21.11
CA LYS A 140 20.72 -3.29 -21.09
C LYS A 140 21.77 -3.02 -20.03
N ARG A 141 22.82 -2.29 -20.42
CA ARG A 141 23.96 -1.93 -19.55
C ARG A 141 23.68 -0.75 -18.63
N ASP A 142 22.66 0.05 -18.95
CA ASP A 142 22.35 1.28 -18.25
C ASP A 142 21.19 1.11 -17.27
N LEU A 143 21.30 1.73 -16.09
CA LEU A 143 20.25 1.71 -15.07
C LEU A 143 19.10 2.65 -15.47
N ILE A 144 17.91 2.11 -15.71
CA ILE A 144 16.74 2.86 -16.21
C ILE A 144 15.60 2.85 -15.20
N SER A 145 14.93 3.98 -15.04
CA SER A 145 13.69 4.08 -14.25
C SER A 145 12.51 3.47 -15.01
N ILE A 146 11.88 2.44 -14.44
CA ILE A 146 10.72 1.77 -15.04
C ILE A 146 9.56 2.75 -15.28
N SER A 147 9.29 3.65 -14.32
CA SER A 147 8.14 4.57 -14.38
C SER A 147 8.32 5.72 -15.37
N THR A 148 9.55 6.12 -15.67
CA THR A 148 9.83 7.29 -16.52
C THR A 148 10.55 6.95 -17.81
N ALA A 149 10.99 5.71 -17.97
CA ALA A 149 11.86 5.27 -19.07
C ALA A 149 13.19 6.05 -19.19
N LYS A 150 13.60 6.79 -18.16
CA LYS A 150 14.81 7.62 -18.19
C LYS A 150 16.01 6.88 -17.61
N THR A 151 17.15 7.01 -18.28
CA THR A 151 18.44 6.53 -17.79
C THR A 151 18.91 7.34 -16.59
N ALA A 152 19.38 6.64 -15.56
CA ALA A 152 19.94 7.23 -14.35
C ALA A 152 21.25 7.97 -14.67
N PRO A 153 21.42 9.22 -14.21
CA PRO A 153 22.72 9.88 -14.17
C PRO A 153 23.76 9.05 -13.40
N LYS A 154 25.05 9.21 -13.74
CA LYS A 154 26.14 8.40 -13.18
C LYS A 154 26.21 8.41 -11.64
N ASP A 155 25.95 9.55 -11.02
CA ASP A 155 25.94 9.69 -9.56
C ASP A 155 24.77 8.92 -8.92
N ILE A 156 23.57 9.04 -9.48
CA ILE A 156 22.38 8.29 -9.02
C ILE A 156 22.55 6.79 -9.25
N ALA A 157 23.09 6.39 -10.41
CA ALA A 157 23.36 4.99 -10.71
C ALA A 157 24.37 4.40 -9.72
N SER A 158 25.45 5.13 -9.43
CA SER A 158 26.47 4.69 -8.48
C SER A 158 25.93 4.53 -7.05
N ASP A 159 25.06 5.45 -6.60
CA ASP A 159 24.41 5.36 -5.28
C ASP A 159 23.43 4.18 -5.21
N LEU A 160 22.59 4.00 -6.23
CA LEU A 160 21.62 2.89 -6.27
C LEU A 160 22.30 1.52 -6.32
N MET A 161 23.39 1.37 -7.08
CA MET A 161 24.13 0.11 -7.20
C MET A 161 24.88 -0.25 -5.92
N ARG A 162 25.46 0.75 -5.22
CA ARG A 162 26.22 0.54 -3.98
C ARG A 162 25.38 0.62 -2.71
N ALA A 163 24.10 0.96 -2.81
CA ALA A 163 23.23 1.17 -1.65
C ALA A 163 23.23 -0.04 -0.70
N TYR A 164 23.20 -1.27 -1.23
CA TYR A 164 23.26 -2.47 -0.39
C TYR A 164 24.57 -2.58 0.38
N GLU A 165 25.71 -2.41 -0.29
CA GLU A 165 27.05 -2.48 0.31
C GLU A 165 27.25 -1.39 1.38
N ILE A 166 26.81 -0.16 1.10
CA ILE A 166 26.83 0.95 2.07
C ILE A 166 25.97 0.61 3.28
N GLY A 167 24.78 0.03 3.04
CA GLY A 167 23.88 -0.43 4.08
C GLY A 167 24.49 -1.51 4.97
N GLU A 168 25.16 -2.50 4.38
CA GLU A 168 25.88 -3.56 5.08
C GLU A 168 27.02 -2.99 5.94
N GLN A 169 27.81 -2.07 5.40
CA GLN A 169 28.88 -1.40 6.16
C GLN A 169 28.32 -0.61 7.35
N CYS A 170 27.23 0.13 7.14
CA CYS A 170 26.56 0.85 8.22
C CYS A 170 26.03 -0.10 9.29
N TYR A 171 25.46 -1.24 8.88
CA TYR A 171 24.97 -2.25 9.81
C TYR A 171 26.12 -2.87 10.61
N ALA A 172 27.22 -3.25 9.96
CA ALA A 172 28.41 -3.78 10.63
C ALA A 172 28.96 -2.78 11.66
N ASN A 173 29.08 -1.50 11.30
CA ASN A 173 29.50 -0.45 12.21
C ASN A 173 28.50 -0.28 13.38
N PHE A 174 27.20 -0.34 13.11
CA PHE A 174 26.18 -0.26 14.15
C PHE A 174 26.30 -1.43 15.15
N LYS A 175 26.53 -2.65 14.66
CA LYS A 175 26.75 -3.83 15.50
C LYS A 175 27.99 -3.67 16.38
N ASP A 176 29.12 -3.28 15.80
CA ASP A 176 30.38 -3.13 16.54
C ASP A 176 30.31 -2.01 17.60
N GLU A 177 29.67 -0.88 17.26
CA GLU A 177 29.59 0.27 18.17
C GLU A 177 28.61 0.05 19.33
N ARG A 178 27.56 -0.77 19.14
CA ARG A 178 26.39 -0.78 20.04
C ARG A 178 25.93 -2.15 20.53
N LEU A 179 26.20 -3.23 19.81
CA LEU A 179 25.59 -4.55 20.08
C LEU A 179 26.60 -5.64 20.45
N ASP A 180 27.75 -5.68 19.78
CA ASP A 180 28.66 -6.84 19.87
C ASP A 180 29.62 -6.75 21.09
N LYS A 181 29.82 -5.56 21.67
CA LYS A 181 30.73 -5.33 22.80
C LYS A 181 29.97 -5.31 24.13
N GLU A 182 30.53 -5.92 25.18
CA GLU A 182 29.96 -5.89 26.54
C GLU A 182 29.79 -4.47 27.07
N THR A 183 30.74 -3.59 26.75
CA THR A 183 30.61 -2.14 26.99
C THR A 183 30.48 -1.42 25.64
N PRO A 184 29.27 -0.97 25.27
CA PRO A 184 29.04 -0.27 24.01
C PRO A 184 29.82 1.05 23.92
N ALA A 185 30.41 1.33 22.75
CA ALA A 185 31.09 2.60 22.49
C ALA A 185 30.10 3.77 22.36
N LYS A 186 28.87 3.49 21.93
CA LYS A 186 27.75 4.44 21.86
C LYS A 186 26.50 3.82 22.47
N LYS A 187 25.60 4.65 22.99
CA LYS A 187 24.32 4.15 23.50
C LYS A 187 23.44 3.71 22.34
N PHE A 188 22.55 2.77 22.64
CA PHE A 188 21.62 2.22 21.64
C PHE A 188 20.74 3.29 20.98
N HIS A 189 20.32 4.30 21.75
CA HIS A 189 19.43 5.37 21.26
C HIS A 189 20.15 6.59 20.68
N ASP A 190 21.49 6.62 20.73
CA ASP A 190 22.26 7.76 20.21
C ASP A 190 21.99 7.98 18.71
N PRO A 191 22.01 9.23 18.24
CA PRO A 191 21.82 9.56 16.84
C PRO A 191 22.73 8.74 15.91
N MET A 192 22.18 8.36 14.76
CA MET A 192 22.92 7.66 13.70
C MET A 192 23.11 8.61 12.52
N LYS A 193 24.27 8.52 11.87
CA LYS A 193 24.58 9.32 10.68
C LYS A 193 23.71 8.84 9.51
N THR A 194 23.11 9.78 8.79
CA THR A 194 22.35 9.50 7.56
C THR A 194 23.27 9.42 6.35
N ASN A 195 22.96 8.52 5.42
CA ASN A 195 23.69 8.33 4.17
C ASN A 195 23.24 9.30 3.07
N LYS A 196 21.93 9.63 3.00
CA LYS A 196 21.34 10.51 1.99
C LYS A 196 21.70 10.11 0.54
N LEU A 197 21.64 8.81 0.25
CA LEU A 197 21.89 8.27 -1.09
C LEU A 197 20.86 8.80 -2.08
N LYS A 198 21.32 9.16 -3.28
CA LYS A 198 20.44 9.61 -4.36
C LYS A 198 19.67 8.44 -4.95
N THR A 199 18.47 8.73 -5.40
CA THR A 199 17.54 7.77 -6.02
C THR A 199 16.91 8.36 -7.27
N PHE A 200 16.06 7.60 -7.95
CA PHE A 200 15.30 8.10 -9.09
C PHE A 200 14.41 9.31 -8.75
N SER A 201 14.02 9.53 -7.48
CA SER A 201 13.26 10.73 -7.13
C SER A 201 14.07 12.02 -7.28
N ASP A 202 15.41 11.92 -7.22
CA ASP A 202 16.32 13.06 -7.36
C ASP A 202 16.53 13.47 -8.83
N MET A 203 16.11 12.63 -9.78
CA MET A 203 16.10 12.99 -11.22
C MET A 203 15.06 14.06 -11.54
N CYS A 204 13.95 14.09 -10.80
CA CYS A 204 12.87 15.06 -10.99
C CYS A 204 13.14 16.27 -10.10
N LYS A 205 13.77 17.32 -10.64
CA LYS A 205 13.91 18.61 -9.94
C LYS A 205 12.52 19.14 -9.58
N LYS A 206 12.15 19.04 -8.31
CA LYS A 206 10.98 19.74 -7.76
C LYS A 206 11.28 21.23 -7.82
N ARG A 207 10.74 21.94 -8.81
CA ARG A 207 10.65 23.40 -8.71
C ARG A 207 9.69 23.71 -7.56
N GLU A 208 10.21 24.24 -6.47
CA GLU A 208 9.38 24.82 -5.41
C GLU A 208 8.68 26.06 -5.96
N VAL A 209 7.49 25.87 -6.53
CA VAL A 209 6.59 26.97 -6.79
C VAL A 209 5.96 27.34 -5.46
N LYS A 210 6.22 28.57 -4.97
CA LYS A 210 5.57 29.13 -3.78
C LYS A 210 4.06 28.83 -3.83
N SER A 211 3.45 28.47 -2.70
CA SER A 211 2.04 28.03 -2.60
C SER A 211 1.06 28.89 -3.43
N ASN A 212 1.24 30.22 -3.38
CA ASN A 212 0.42 31.16 -4.17
C ASN A 212 0.60 31.01 -5.69
N GLY A 213 1.83 30.86 -6.18
CA GLY A 213 2.10 30.64 -7.60
C GLY A 213 1.59 29.29 -8.08
N ARG A 214 1.65 28.25 -7.24
CA ARG A 214 1.15 26.91 -7.57
C ARG A 214 -0.38 26.90 -7.67
N ALA A 215 -1.07 27.62 -6.78
CA ALA A 215 -2.51 27.81 -6.84
C ALA A 215 -2.94 28.56 -8.11
N VAL A 216 -2.18 29.59 -8.52
CA VAL A 216 -2.45 30.35 -9.75
C VAL A 216 -2.27 29.48 -11.00
N ILE A 217 -1.16 28.74 -11.12
CA ILE A 217 -0.91 27.84 -12.27
C ILE A 217 -1.98 26.75 -12.34
N LEU A 218 -2.32 26.12 -11.21
CA LEU A 218 -3.35 25.09 -11.16
C LEU A 218 -4.75 25.63 -11.47
N LYS A 219 -5.07 26.86 -11.04
CA LYS A 219 -6.34 27.52 -11.39
C LYS A 219 -6.41 27.86 -12.87
N ALA A 220 -5.32 28.36 -13.45
CA ALA A 220 -5.24 28.66 -14.87
C ALA A 220 -5.39 27.39 -15.72
N ASP A 221 -4.66 26.32 -15.39
CA ASP A 221 -4.73 25.02 -16.08
C ASP A 221 -6.12 24.38 -15.97
N ARG A 222 -6.72 24.39 -14.76
CA ARG A 222 -8.11 23.91 -14.56
C ARG A 222 -9.13 24.74 -15.32
N SER A 223 -8.98 26.07 -15.33
CA SER A 223 -9.88 26.95 -16.07
C SER A 223 -9.77 26.71 -17.58
N LEU A 224 -8.56 26.48 -18.09
CA LEU A 224 -8.34 26.20 -19.50
C LEU A 224 -8.92 24.84 -19.89
N LEU A 225 -8.63 23.79 -19.12
CA LEU A 225 -9.19 22.45 -19.34
C LEU A 225 -10.73 22.46 -19.27
N GLY A 226 -11.30 23.15 -18.28
CA GLY A 226 -12.76 23.31 -18.17
C GLY A 226 -13.37 23.99 -19.39
N ARG A 227 -12.74 25.05 -19.91
CA ARG A 227 -13.19 25.73 -21.13
C ARG A 227 -13.12 24.80 -22.35
N ILE A 228 -12.07 24.00 -22.49
CA ILE A 228 -11.92 23.05 -23.60
C ILE A 228 -13.03 22.01 -23.55
N ILE A 229 -13.34 21.46 -22.37
CA ILE A 229 -14.43 20.50 -22.19
C ILE A 229 -15.79 21.12 -22.55
N VAL A 230 -16.06 22.34 -22.09
CA VAL A 230 -17.32 23.04 -22.40
C VAL A 230 -17.44 23.35 -23.89
N MET A 231 -16.36 23.81 -24.53
CA MET A 231 -16.33 24.04 -25.98
C MET A 231 -16.49 22.75 -26.78
N ALA A 232 -15.89 21.66 -26.30
CA ALA A 232 -16.03 20.34 -26.89
C ALA A 232 -17.48 19.85 -26.86
N GLN A 233 -18.14 19.97 -25.71
CA GLN A 233 -19.55 19.64 -25.55
C GLN A 233 -20.45 20.52 -26.42
N ALA A 234 -20.20 21.84 -26.45
CA ALA A 234 -20.98 22.77 -27.25
C ALA A 234 -20.82 22.54 -28.77
N ARG A 235 -19.70 21.97 -29.20
CA ARG A 235 -19.39 21.68 -30.61
C ARG A 235 -19.56 20.19 -30.97
N SER A 236 -20.08 19.37 -30.05
CA SER A 236 -20.23 17.91 -30.22
C SER A 236 -18.94 17.22 -30.69
N LEU A 237 -17.78 17.68 -30.21
CA LEU A 237 -16.49 17.08 -30.53
C LEU A 237 -16.28 15.77 -29.75
N ASN A 238 -15.60 14.81 -30.37
CA ASN A 238 -15.23 13.57 -29.70
C ASN A 238 -14.20 13.87 -28.59
N MET A 239 -14.54 13.47 -27.36
CA MET A 239 -13.66 13.70 -26.20
C MET A 239 -12.37 12.88 -26.27
N GLU A 240 -12.39 11.72 -26.93
CA GLU A 240 -11.20 10.89 -27.12
C GLU A 240 -10.15 11.62 -27.95
N ASP A 241 -10.57 12.24 -29.05
CA ASP A 241 -9.70 13.04 -29.92
C ASP A 241 -9.18 14.31 -29.25
N ILE A 242 -9.92 14.88 -28.30
CA ILE A 242 -9.48 16.06 -27.57
C ILE A 242 -8.43 15.70 -26.52
N LEU A 243 -8.60 14.55 -25.85
CA LEU A 243 -7.68 14.09 -24.81
C LEU A 243 -6.39 13.47 -25.37
N SER A 244 -6.37 13.11 -26.65
CA SER A 244 -5.17 12.64 -27.35
C SER A 244 -4.17 13.77 -27.67
N HIS A 245 -4.59 15.04 -27.56
CA HIS A 245 -3.75 16.23 -27.81
C HIS A 245 -3.52 17.04 -26.51
N PRO A 246 -2.56 16.65 -25.67
CA PRO A 246 -2.35 17.30 -24.38
C PRO A 246 -1.73 18.69 -24.55
N LEU A 247 -2.19 19.65 -23.74
CA LEU A 247 -1.71 21.05 -23.72
C LEU A 247 -0.31 21.24 -23.12
N GLY A 248 0.29 20.15 -22.63
CA GLY A 248 1.59 20.11 -21.98
C GLY A 248 1.99 18.66 -21.69
N PRO A 249 3.19 18.42 -21.16
CA PRO A 249 3.68 17.06 -20.89
C PRO A 249 2.81 16.28 -19.89
N LEU A 250 2.00 16.99 -19.09
CA LEU A 250 1.04 16.41 -18.16
C LEU A 250 -0.10 17.42 -17.87
N PRO A 251 -1.39 17.05 -17.92
CA PRO A 251 -2.49 17.94 -17.54
C PRO A 251 -2.56 18.11 -16.01
N TRP A 252 -2.06 19.21 -15.49
CA TRP A 252 -1.88 19.47 -14.05
C TRP A 252 -3.21 19.52 -13.26
N ALA A 253 -4.31 19.77 -13.96
CA ALA A 253 -5.67 19.64 -13.44
C ALA A 253 -5.99 18.20 -13.00
N LEU A 254 -5.48 17.21 -13.73
CA LEU A 254 -5.77 15.77 -13.56
C LEU A 254 -4.63 15.00 -12.91
N SER A 255 -3.43 15.59 -12.81
CA SER A 255 -2.23 14.86 -12.45
C SER A 255 -1.30 15.63 -11.52
N THR A 256 -0.45 14.88 -10.82
CA THR A 256 0.56 15.34 -9.88
C THR A 256 1.87 15.59 -10.63
N PRO A 257 2.82 16.37 -10.08
CA PRO A 257 4.11 16.62 -10.73
C PRO A 257 4.90 15.33 -11.05
N ASP A 258 4.61 14.25 -10.35
CA ASP A 258 5.26 12.95 -10.48
C ASP A 258 4.57 12.04 -11.52
N GLY A 259 3.61 12.54 -12.30
CA GLY A 259 2.91 11.74 -13.32
C GLY A 259 1.64 11.04 -12.84
N LEU A 260 1.39 10.96 -11.53
CA LEU A 260 0.26 10.21 -10.98
C LEU A 260 -1.05 11.01 -11.07
N LEU A 261 -2.19 10.32 -11.24
CA LEU A 261 -3.52 10.93 -11.20
C LEU A 261 -3.79 11.64 -9.87
N ARG A 262 -4.32 12.86 -9.93
CA ARG A 262 -4.82 13.58 -8.76
C ARG A 262 -6.04 12.86 -8.22
N LYS A 263 -5.91 12.28 -7.03
CA LYS A 263 -7.04 11.71 -6.30
C LYS A 263 -7.99 12.83 -5.87
N THR A 264 -9.26 12.70 -6.24
CA THR A 264 -10.34 13.49 -5.64
C THR A 264 -10.64 12.95 -4.24
N ASN A 265 -10.97 13.85 -3.31
CA ASN A 265 -11.47 13.41 -2.01
C ASN A 265 -12.84 12.75 -2.24
N LYS A 266 -12.95 11.44 -1.97
CA LYS A 266 -14.18 10.66 -2.14
C LYS A 266 -15.37 11.31 -1.44
N ALA A 267 -15.15 11.96 -0.28
CA ALA A 267 -16.20 12.65 0.46
C ALA A 267 -16.82 13.80 -0.35
N THR A 268 -16.02 14.57 -1.07
CA THR A 268 -16.50 15.73 -1.84
C THR A 268 -17.33 15.30 -3.06
N LEU A 269 -16.98 14.17 -3.70
CA LEU A 269 -17.79 13.60 -4.79
C LEU A 269 -19.12 13.08 -4.26
N ALA A 270 -19.12 12.38 -3.12
CA ALA A 270 -20.35 11.91 -2.49
C ALA A 270 -21.31 13.06 -2.16
N THR A 271 -20.81 14.16 -1.59
CA THR A 271 -21.61 15.36 -1.31
C THR A 271 -22.17 15.99 -2.59
N ALA A 272 -21.40 16.01 -3.68
CA ALA A 272 -21.86 16.56 -4.95
C ALA A 272 -22.95 15.69 -5.61
N LEU A 273 -22.84 14.36 -5.49
CA LEU A 273 -23.86 13.43 -5.98
C LEU A 273 -25.13 13.49 -5.13
N GLN A 274 -25.00 13.61 -3.81
CA GLN A 274 -26.12 13.75 -2.88
C GLN A 274 -26.94 15.01 -3.11
N LYS A 275 -26.34 16.10 -3.62
CA LYS A 275 -27.08 17.34 -3.95
C LYS A 275 -28.19 17.15 -4.99
N ASN A 276 -28.08 16.13 -5.84
CA ASN A 276 -29.04 15.87 -6.92
C ASN A 276 -29.98 14.69 -6.61
N VAL A 277 -29.92 14.14 -5.40
CA VAL A 277 -30.79 13.04 -4.97
C VAL A 277 -31.82 13.58 -3.98
N ALA A 278 -33.09 13.59 -4.38
CA ALA A 278 -34.18 13.84 -3.45
C ALA A 278 -34.33 12.62 -2.52
N LEU A 279 -34.18 12.82 -1.21
CA LEU A 279 -34.44 11.78 -0.21
C LEU A 279 -35.94 11.45 -0.24
N GLN A 280 -36.29 10.21 -0.52
CA GLN A 280 -37.66 9.73 -0.28
C GLN A 280 -37.86 9.57 1.23
N GLU A 281 -38.77 10.37 1.81
CA GLU A 281 -39.12 10.35 3.24
C GLU A 281 -39.95 9.13 3.68
N LYS A 282 -40.32 8.23 2.76
CA LYS A 282 -41.10 7.04 3.12
C LYS A 282 -40.20 5.83 3.31
N HIS A 283 -40.14 5.35 4.55
CA HIS A 283 -39.64 4.02 4.86
C HIS A 283 -40.46 2.95 4.10
N PRO A 284 -39.81 1.93 3.52
CA PRO A 284 -40.54 0.80 2.91
C PRO A 284 -41.32 0.06 4.01
N GLU A 285 -42.60 -0.20 3.75
CA GLU A 285 -43.62 -0.70 4.68
C GLU A 285 -43.31 -2.06 5.35
N ASN A 286 -42.22 -2.73 4.98
CA ASN A 286 -41.88 -4.07 5.48
C ASN A 286 -40.66 -4.08 6.41
N SER A 287 -40.42 -3.00 7.15
CA SER A 287 -39.34 -2.93 8.15
C SER A 287 -39.89 -3.21 9.55
N GLY A 288 -40.29 -4.46 9.80
CA GLY A 288 -40.63 -5.02 11.11
C GLY A 288 -39.78 -6.24 11.41
#